data_AF-A0A953WN26-F1
#
_entry.id   AF-A0A953WN26-F1
#
_cell.length_a   1.000
_cell.length_b   1.000
_cell.length_c   1.000
_cell.angle_alpha   90.00
_cell.angle_beta   90.00
_cell.angle_gamma   90.00
#
_symmetry.space_group_name_H-M   'P 1'
#
loop_
_entity.id
_entity.type
_entity.pdbx_description
1 polymer ?
#
loop_
_entity_poly.entity_id
_entity_poly.type
_entity_poly.pdbx_seq_one_letter_code
_entity_poly.pdbx_strand_id
1 'polypeptide(L)'
;MLKSPKCPLCSRNMQKHDVAPCHECGSLNSEIEHFNQGRHTYFLCEPFEGLNVILCDFCWVDFGAIHPEYFGLPRTQISHRLPHKLRQLDGLKIERDWVCEHCKARQQWLQFVVDCRNKFSGDEAAK
;
A
#
# COMPACT_ATOMS: atom_id res chain seq x y z
N MET A 1 -4.32 24.36 -15.15
CA MET A 1 -3.35 23.63 -14.31
C MET A 1 -4.09 22.63 -13.45
N LEU A 2 -3.85 21.33 -13.61
CA LEU A 2 -4.38 20.30 -12.70
C LEU A 2 -3.73 20.51 -11.34
N LYS A 3 -4.52 20.77 -10.29
CA LYS A 3 -4.00 20.86 -8.92
C LYS A 3 -3.42 19.50 -8.52
N SER A 4 -2.24 19.51 -7.91
CA SER A 4 -1.65 18.31 -7.32
C SER A 4 -2.63 17.74 -6.28
N PRO A 5 -2.87 16.42 -6.26
CA PRO A 5 -3.72 15.82 -5.24
C PRO A 5 -3.10 16.00 -3.86
N LYS A 6 -3.98 15.99 -2.84
CA LYS A 6 -3.58 15.96 -1.44
C LYS A 6 -3.58 14.52 -0.94
N CYS A 7 -2.62 14.19 -0.09
CA CYS A 7 -2.57 12.88 0.56
C CYS A 7 -3.82 12.69 1.43
N PRO A 8 -4.56 11.58 1.30
CA PRO A 8 -5.79 11.37 2.07
C PRO A 8 -5.52 11.10 3.56
N LEU A 9 -4.30 10.72 3.95
CA LEU A 9 -3.95 10.42 5.34
C LEU A 9 -3.41 11.62 6.11
N CYS A 10 -2.76 12.59 5.44
CA CYS A 10 -2.12 13.73 6.12
C CYS A 10 -2.38 15.09 5.46
N SER A 11 -3.17 15.14 4.38
CA SER A 11 -3.56 16.36 3.65
C SER A 11 -2.41 17.19 3.05
N ARG A 12 -1.18 16.67 3.05
CA ARG A 12 0.00 17.30 2.41
C ARG A 12 -0.01 17.11 0.90
N ASN A 13 0.79 17.89 0.18
CA ASN A 13 0.83 17.78 -1.27
C ASN A 13 1.44 16.44 -1.68
N MET A 14 1.05 16.00 -2.87
CA MET A 14 1.67 14.89 -3.55
C MET A 14 2.43 15.39 -4.77
N GLN A 15 3.48 14.66 -5.12
CA GLN A 15 4.36 14.94 -6.24
C GLN A 15 4.52 13.67 -7.07
N LYS A 16 4.63 13.81 -8.40
CA LYS A 16 4.84 12.65 -9.27
C LYS A 16 6.30 12.22 -9.24
N HIS A 17 6.52 10.93 -8.95
CA HIS A 17 7.83 10.28 -8.98
C HIS A 17 7.73 8.97 -9.74
N ASP A 18 8.88 8.49 -10.18
CA ASP A 18 9.01 7.10 -10.60
C ASP A 18 8.94 6.22 -9.35
N VAL A 19 8.19 5.13 -9.42
CA VAL A 19 7.97 4.20 -8.30
C VAL A 19 8.15 2.76 -8.76
N ALA A 20 8.70 1.93 -7.87
CA ALA A 20 8.75 0.49 -8.05
C ALA A 20 7.35 -0.13 -7.84
N PRO A 21 7.10 -1.37 -8.32
CA PRO A 21 5.74 -1.93 -8.37
C PRO A 21 5.08 -2.23 -7.02
N CYS A 22 5.86 -2.37 -5.94
CA CYS A 22 5.28 -2.56 -4.60
C CYS A 22 4.47 -1.32 -4.23
N HIS A 23 3.22 -1.51 -3.81
CA HIS A 23 2.38 -0.38 -3.39
C HIS A 23 2.88 0.22 -2.08
N GLU A 24 3.38 -0.59 -1.13
CA GLU A 24 3.79 -0.12 0.19
C GLU A 24 5.15 0.61 0.14
N CYS A 25 6.23 -0.07 -0.26
CA CYS A 25 7.58 0.49 -0.24
C CYS A 25 8.01 1.16 -1.55
N GLY A 26 7.25 0.99 -2.65
CA GLY A 26 7.76 1.28 -3.99
C GLY A 26 8.06 2.76 -4.29
N SER A 27 7.68 3.68 -3.41
CA SER A 27 8.06 5.09 -3.49
C SER A 27 9.48 5.38 -3.00
N LEU A 28 10.15 4.43 -2.35
CA LEU A 28 11.51 4.59 -1.87
C LEU A 28 12.50 4.41 -3.03
N ASN A 29 13.48 5.31 -3.12
CA ASN A 29 14.50 5.26 -4.18
C ASN A 29 15.28 3.93 -4.18
N SER A 30 15.54 3.35 -3.01
CA SER A 30 16.20 2.04 -2.88
C SER A 30 15.41 0.92 -3.56
N GLU A 31 14.08 0.99 -3.52
CA GLU A 31 13.21 -0.05 -4.07
C GLU A 31 13.18 -0.01 -5.60
N ILE A 32 13.38 1.19 -6.19
CA ILE A 32 13.58 1.33 -7.64
C ILE A 32 14.89 0.66 -8.06
N GLU A 33 15.97 0.85 -7.31
CA GLU A 33 17.24 0.18 -7.58
C GLU A 33 17.12 -1.34 -7.42
N HIS A 34 16.48 -1.81 -6.36
CA HIS A 34 16.24 -3.23 -6.13
C HIS A 34 15.39 -3.88 -7.23
N PHE A 35 14.36 -3.16 -7.72
CA PHE A 35 13.56 -3.61 -8.85
C PHE A 35 14.39 -3.77 -10.12
N ASN A 36 15.21 -2.77 -10.46
CA ASN A 36 16.08 -2.82 -11.64
C ASN A 36 17.11 -3.97 -11.58
N GLN A 37 17.50 -4.40 -10.38
CA GLN A 37 18.41 -5.51 -10.15
C GLN A 37 17.70 -6.86 -10.00
N GLY A 38 16.36 -6.91 -10.06
CA GLY A 38 15.58 -8.13 -9.93
C GLY A 38 15.66 -8.77 -8.54
N ARG A 39 15.85 -7.98 -7.47
CA ARG A 39 16.05 -8.49 -6.11
C ARG A 39 14.77 -8.99 -5.43
N HIS A 40 13.61 -8.62 -5.94
CA HIS A 40 12.31 -8.89 -5.33
C HIS A 40 11.39 -9.64 -6.28
N THR A 41 10.58 -10.51 -5.70
CA THR A 41 9.37 -11.03 -6.34
C THR A 41 8.16 -10.20 -5.93
N TYR A 42 7.13 -10.13 -6.79
CA TYR A 42 5.93 -9.32 -6.55
C TYR A 42 4.68 -10.18 -6.62
N PHE A 43 3.73 -9.89 -5.73
CA PHE A 43 2.49 -10.64 -5.61
C PHE A 43 1.29 -9.68 -5.62
N LEU A 44 0.23 -10.09 -6.29
CA LEU A 44 -1.10 -9.57 -6.01
C LEU A 44 -1.61 -10.27 -4.75
N CYS A 45 -1.90 -9.49 -3.72
CA CYS A 45 -2.33 -9.97 -2.42
C CYS A 45 -3.73 -9.46 -2.08
N GLU A 46 -4.46 -10.24 -1.31
CA GLU A 46 -5.75 -9.86 -0.71
C GLU A 46 -5.63 -9.93 0.82
N PRO A 47 -5.24 -8.83 1.49
CA PRO A 47 -5.16 -8.79 2.95
C PRO A 47 -6.55 -8.81 3.62
N PHE A 48 -7.54 -8.23 2.93
CA PHE A 48 -8.93 -8.15 3.36
C PHE A 48 -9.83 -8.49 2.18
N GLU A 49 -10.93 -9.21 2.43
CA GLU A 49 -11.85 -9.66 1.38
C GLU A 49 -12.22 -8.53 0.41
N GLY A 50 -11.97 -8.72 -0.89
CA GLY A 50 -12.27 -7.75 -1.94
C GLY A 50 -11.33 -6.55 -2.01
N LEU A 51 -10.30 -6.44 -1.15
CA LEU A 51 -9.32 -5.37 -1.17
C LEU A 51 -7.94 -5.92 -1.55
N ASN A 52 -7.45 -5.48 -2.71
CA ASN A 52 -6.23 -6.00 -3.31
C ASN A 52 -5.08 -4.99 -3.24
N VAL A 53 -3.86 -5.50 -3.08
CA VAL A 53 -2.64 -4.70 -3.07
C VAL A 53 -1.49 -5.48 -3.72
N ILE A 54 -0.59 -4.78 -4.41
CA ILE A 54 0.65 -5.38 -4.92
C ILE A 54 1.74 -5.18 -3.87
N LEU A 55 2.36 -6.27 -3.43
CA LEU A 55 3.47 -6.24 -2.47
C LEU A 55 4.67 -6.99 -3.04
N CYS A 56 5.88 -6.54 -2.71
CA CYS A 56 7.05 -7.40 -2.86
C CYS A 56 7.05 -8.52 -1.81
N ASP A 57 7.92 -9.52 -1.97
CA ASP A 57 8.15 -10.57 -1.00
C ASP A 57 8.41 -10.06 0.43
N PHE A 58 9.24 -9.03 0.59
CA PHE A 58 9.54 -8.44 1.91
C PHE A 58 8.29 -7.80 2.55
N CYS A 59 7.66 -6.85 1.86
CA CYS A 59 6.46 -6.19 2.38
C CYS A 59 5.30 -7.17 2.59
N TRP A 60 5.24 -8.27 1.84
CA TRP A 60 4.27 -9.34 2.09
C TRP A 60 4.50 -10.02 3.44
N VAL A 61 5.74 -10.35 3.80
CA VAL A 61 6.08 -10.92 5.11
C VAL A 61 5.83 -9.89 6.23
N ASP A 62 6.23 -8.64 6.00
CA ASP A 62 6.15 -7.58 7.02
C ASP A 62 4.74 -6.99 7.18
N PHE A 63 3.80 -7.29 6.28
CA PHE A 63 2.45 -6.73 6.33
C PHE A 63 1.76 -6.97 7.68
N GLY A 64 1.98 -8.15 8.27
CA GLY A 64 1.41 -8.50 9.58
C GLY A 64 1.87 -7.55 10.70
N ALA A 65 3.04 -6.94 10.60
CA ALA A 65 3.56 -6.02 11.61
C ALA A 65 2.87 -4.64 11.60
N ILE A 66 2.08 -4.32 10.57
CA ILE A 66 1.38 -3.03 10.46
C ILE A 66 0.22 -3.00 11.46
N HIS A 67 0.19 -1.95 12.29
CA HIS A 67 -0.82 -1.82 13.33
C HIS A 67 -2.26 -1.78 12.73
N PRO A 68 -3.22 -2.57 13.25
CA PRO A 68 -4.56 -2.70 12.68
C PRO A 68 -5.31 -1.36 12.50
N GLU A 69 -5.15 -0.44 13.46
CA GLU A 69 -5.77 0.90 13.38
C GLU A 69 -5.35 1.70 12.14
N TYR A 70 -4.18 1.40 11.57
CA TYR A 70 -3.74 2.03 10.32
C TYR A 70 -4.77 1.83 9.20
N PHE A 71 -5.36 0.64 9.14
CA PHE A 71 -6.40 0.23 8.19
C PHE A 71 -7.84 0.53 8.68
N GLY A 72 -8.01 1.13 9.86
CA GLY A 72 -9.32 1.38 10.46
C GLY A 72 -9.91 0.18 11.21
N LEU A 73 -9.10 -0.81 11.57
CA LEU A 73 -9.52 -1.97 12.37
C LEU A 73 -9.37 -1.71 13.87
N PRO A 74 -10.17 -2.38 14.73
CA PRO A 74 -10.02 -2.27 16.18
C PRO A 74 -8.68 -2.85 16.65
N ARG A 75 -8.10 -2.27 17.71
CA ARG A 75 -6.83 -2.74 18.31
C ARG A 75 -6.82 -4.21 18.70
N THR A 76 -7.98 -4.75 19.06
CA THR A 76 -8.15 -6.13 19.50
C THR A 76 -7.97 -7.13 18.37
N GLN A 77 -8.03 -6.69 17.12
CA GLN A 77 -7.75 -7.54 15.96
C GLN A 77 -6.25 -7.69 15.79
N ILE A 78 -5.69 -8.76 16.35
CA ILE A 78 -4.26 -9.06 16.27
C ILE A 78 -3.85 -9.25 14.79
N SER A 79 -3.01 -8.36 14.26
CA SER A 79 -2.40 -8.54 12.94
C SER A 79 -1.16 -9.44 13.07
N HIS A 80 -1.34 -10.74 12.85
CA HIS A 80 -0.22 -11.69 12.66
C HIS A 80 -0.44 -12.58 11.43
N ARG A 81 -1.45 -12.26 10.61
CA ARG A 81 -1.78 -13.03 9.41
C ARG A 81 -1.15 -12.37 8.20
N LEU A 82 -0.41 -13.16 7.44
CA LEU A 82 0.09 -12.75 6.14
C LEU A 82 -1.08 -12.64 5.15
N PRO A 83 -1.09 -11.63 4.27
CA PRO A 83 -2.08 -11.53 3.20
C PRO A 83 -2.13 -12.80 2.35
N HIS A 84 -3.31 -13.14 1.85
CA HIS A 84 -3.42 -14.23 0.87
C HIS A 84 -2.74 -13.82 -0.44
N LYS A 85 -1.77 -14.60 -0.91
CA LYS A 85 -1.18 -14.42 -2.24
C LYS A 85 -2.16 -14.95 -3.28
N LEU A 86 -2.75 -14.07 -4.09
CA LEU A 86 -3.63 -14.47 -5.18
C LEU A 86 -2.82 -15.01 -6.37
N ARG A 87 -1.73 -14.31 -6.73
CA ARG A 87 -0.79 -14.73 -7.76
C ARG A 87 0.53 -13.97 -7.70
N GLN A 88 1.60 -14.56 -8.21
CA GLN A 88 2.82 -13.85 -8.55
C GLN A 88 2.62 -13.01 -9.82
N LEU A 89 3.30 -11.87 -9.90
CA LEU A 89 3.26 -10.94 -11.02
C LEU A 89 4.62 -10.87 -11.69
N ASP A 90 4.63 -11.00 -13.02
CA ASP A 90 5.81 -10.88 -13.86
C ASP A 90 5.63 -9.74 -14.87
N GLY A 91 6.73 -9.26 -15.48
CA GLY A 91 6.68 -8.21 -16.52
C GLY A 91 6.21 -6.84 -16.02
N LEU A 92 6.26 -6.61 -14.70
CA LEU A 92 6.01 -5.31 -14.10
C LEU A 92 7.05 -4.28 -14.56
N LYS A 93 6.73 -2.99 -14.39
CA LYS A 93 7.59 -1.88 -14.82
C LYS A 93 7.58 -0.79 -13.76
N ILE A 94 8.63 0.03 -13.75
CA ILE A 94 8.60 1.32 -13.06
C ILE A 94 7.51 2.17 -13.70
N GLU A 95 6.71 2.84 -12.87
CA GLU A 95 5.65 3.73 -13.32
C GLU A 95 5.74 5.09 -12.65
N ARG A 96 5.03 6.07 -13.22
CA ARG A 96 4.88 7.40 -12.64
C ARG A 96 3.65 7.43 -11.74
N ASP A 97 3.85 7.69 -10.45
CA ASP A 97 2.75 7.75 -9.49
C ASP A 97 2.85 8.98 -8.57
N TRP A 98 1.73 9.34 -7.93
CA TRP A 98 1.71 10.39 -6.93
C TRP A 98 2.21 9.89 -5.58
N VAL A 99 3.25 10.52 -5.07
CA VAL A 99 3.85 10.21 -3.77
C VAL A 99 3.68 11.38 -2.82
N CYS A 100 3.24 11.11 -1.59
CA CYS A 100 3.13 12.15 -0.57
C CYS A 100 4.50 12.70 -0.18
N GLU A 101 4.65 14.02 -0.18
CA GLU A 101 5.91 14.68 0.21
C GLU A 101 6.28 14.45 1.69
N HIS A 102 5.29 14.11 2.53
CA HIS A 102 5.45 13.96 3.97
C HIS A 102 5.57 12.50 4.41
N CYS A 103 4.53 11.68 4.25
CA CYS A 103 4.55 10.28 4.69
C CYS A 103 5.25 9.33 3.71
N LYS A 104 5.67 9.84 2.55
CA LYS A 104 6.35 9.08 1.49
C LYS A 104 5.55 7.94 0.87
N ALA A 105 4.33 7.67 1.30
CA ALA A 105 3.46 6.69 0.67
C ALA A 105 3.03 7.12 -0.74
N ARG A 106 2.96 6.14 -1.65
CA ARG A 106 2.45 6.30 -3.01
C ARG A 106 0.93 6.13 -3.07
N GLN A 107 0.30 6.59 -4.16
CA GLN A 107 -1.14 6.76 -4.25
C GLN A 107 -1.89 5.45 -4.12
N GLN A 108 -1.43 4.36 -4.73
CA GLN A 108 -2.12 3.08 -4.70
C GLN A 108 -2.17 2.51 -3.28
N TRP A 109 -1.12 2.69 -2.47
CA TRP A 109 -1.16 2.33 -1.05
C TRP A 109 -2.09 3.22 -0.25
N LEU A 110 -2.03 4.53 -0.48
CA LEU A 110 -2.92 5.47 0.17
C LEU A 110 -4.39 5.17 -0.14
N GLN A 111 -4.71 4.82 -1.39
CA GLN A 111 -6.05 4.43 -1.80
C GLN A 111 -6.48 3.13 -1.13
N PHE A 112 -5.61 2.11 -1.13
CA PHE A 112 -5.87 0.86 -0.41
C PHE A 112 -6.20 1.09 1.07
N VAL A 113 -5.46 1.95 1.76
CA VAL A 113 -5.71 2.30 3.16
C VAL A 113 -7.04 3.04 3.34
N VAL A 114 -7.37 3.96 2.43
CA VAL A 114 -8.67 4.64 2.43
C VAL A 114 -9.81 3.65 2.23
N ASP A 115 -9.66 2.71 1.30
CA ASP A 115 -10.68 1.69 1.03
C ASP A 115 -10.86 0.75 2.23
N CYS A 116 -9.77 0.37 2.90
CA CYS A 116 -9.83 -0.35 4.18
C CYS A 116 -10.61 0.45 5.23
N ARG A 117 -10.26 1.73 5.42
CA ARG A 117 -10.93 2.58 6.40
C ARG A 117 -12.41 2.76 6.06
N ASN A 118 -12.77 2.94 4.79
CA ASN A 118 -14.17 3.05 4.38
C ASN A 118 -14.93 1.75 4.64
N LYS A 119 -14.29 0.59 4.42
CA LYS A 119 -14.89 -0.72 4.68
C LYS A 119 -15.11 -0.95 6.18
N PHE A 120 -14.16 -0.58 7.03
CA PHE A 120 -14.17 -0.95 8.45
C PHE A 120 -14.67 0.15 9.40
N SER A 121 -14.63 1.43 9.01
CA SER A 121 -15.16 2.53 9.84
C SER A 121 -16.69 2.59 9.88
N GLY A 122 -17.39 1.72 9.13
CA GLY A 122 -18.85 1.62 9.11
C GLY A 122 -19.45 0.62 10.12
N ASP A 123 -18.63 -0.23 10.75
CA ASP A 123 -19.12 -1.33 11.61
C ASP A 123 -19.37 -0.95 13.07
N GLU A 124 -19.08 0.30 13.49
CA GLU A 124 -19.45 0.79 14.83
C GLU A 124 -20.91 1.26 14.94
N ALA A 125 -21.70 1.25 13.85
CA ALA A 125 -23.11 1.65 13.86
C ALA A 125 -24.11 0.49 14.01
N ALA A 126 -23.63 -0.76 14.16
CA ALA A 126 -24.48 -1.95 14.25
C ALA A 126 -24.14 -2.81 15.48
N LYS A 127 -24.17 -2.21 16.68
CA LYS A 127 -24.34 -2.93 17.94
C LYS A 127 -25.23 -2.15 18.90
#